data_AF-A0A8I0CZV3-F1
#
_entry.id   AF-A0A8I0CZV3-F1
#
_cell.length_a   1.000
_cell.length_b   1.000
_cell.length_c   1.000
_cell.angle_alpha   90.00
_cell.angle_beta   90.00
_cell.angle_gamma   90.00
#
_symmetry.space_group_name_H-M   'P 1'
#
loop_
_entity.id
_entity.type
_entity.pdbx_description
1 polymer ?
#
loop_
_entity_poly.entity_id
_entity_poly.type
_entity_poly.pdbx_seq_one_letter_code
_entity_poly.pdbx_strand_id
1 'polypeptide(L)'
;MRVLLFGATGMVGQGVLRECLLAADVQEVIAVGRTPLTQEHGKLHQVLHGDMLDFQPLENLLQGFDACFFCLGVSSAGMNETKYTHLTYDLTLVAASTLARLNPQMTFIYVSGAGTDSSEAGKSMWARVKGKTENALLRLPFKAVYLFRPGVIQPLHGVRSKTPLYQTFYSVLGPLLSFVRRIKPGWVVSTETVGRAMLQAASHGASQPVVEQAEINRLASERR
;
A
#
# COMPACT_ATOMS: atom_id res chain seq x y z
N MET A 1 -2.20 2.17 -17.97
CA MET A 1 -2.20 1.30 -16.79
C MET A 1 -3.57 1.36 -16.12
N ARG A 2 -4.21 0.20 -15.92
CA ARG A 2 -5.40 0.02 -15.08
C ARG A 2 -4.96 -0.45 -13.70
N VAL A 3 -5.38 0.26 -12.66
CA VAL A 3 -4.91 0.07 -11.28
C VAL A 3 -6.06 -0.42 -10.39
N LEU A 4 -5.80 -1.48 -9.64
CA LEU A 4 -6.66 -1.90 -8.54
C LEU A 4 -6.08 -1.36 -7.23
N LEU A 5 -6.90 -0.73 -6.38
CA LEU A 5 -6.46 -0.13 -5.13
C LEU A 5 -7.27 -0.66 -3.95
N PHE A 6 -6.58 -1.30 -3.01
CA PHE A 6 -7.15 -1.68 -1.72
C PHE A 6 -6.69 -0.71 -0.64
N GLY A 7 -7.60 -0.31 0.24
CA GLY A 7 -7.27 0.58 1.36
C GLY A 7 -7.20 2.06 0.99
N ALA A 8 -7.91 2.48 -0.06
CA ALA A 8 -7.97 3.87 -0.53
C ALA A 8 -8.40 4.90 0.54
N THR A 9 -9.11 4.46 1.59
CA THR A 9 -9.51 5.33 2.72
C THR A 9 -8.45 5.45 3.82
N GLY A 10 -7.38 4.65 3.78
CA GLY A 10 -6.26 4.73 4.72
C GLY A 10 -5.29 5.85 4.36
N MET A 11 -4.41 6.22 5.28
CA MET A 11 -3.45 7.32 5.08
C MET A 11 -2.58 7.13 3.82
N VAL A 12 -1.98 5.95 3.66
CA VAL A 12 -1.16 5.66 2.47
C VAL A 12 -2.04 5.56 1.22
N GLY A 13 -3.16 4.82 1.31
CA GLY A 13 -4.06 4.64 0.18
C GLY A 13 -4.66 5.93 -0.37
N GLN A 14 -4.93 6.95 0.46
CA GLN A 14 -5.37 8.27 0.00
C GLN A 14 -4.29 8.97 -0.83
N GLY A 15 -3.02 8.90 -0.39
CA GLY A 15 -1.89 9.45 -1.15
C GLY A 15 -1.67 8.73 -2.47
N VAL A 16 -1.70 7.39 -2.43
CA VAL A 16 -1.57 6.55 -3.63
C VAL A 16 -2.71 6.83 -4.62
N LEU A 17 -3.95 6.90 -4.15
CA LEU A 17 -5.11 7.25 -4.98
C LEU A 17 -4.89 8.60 -5.66
N ARG A 18 -4.50 9.63 -4.89
CA ARG A 18 -4.22 10.97 -5.44
C ARG A 18 -3.21 10.91 -6.59
N GLU A 19 -2.07 10.24 -6.40
CA GLU A 19 -1.06 10.17 -7.46
C GLU A 19 -1.56 9.37 -8.67
N CYS A 20 -2.33 8.30 -8.47
CA CYS A 20 -2.95 7.55 -9.57
C CYS A 20 -3.88 8.44 -10.42
N LEU A 21 -4.70 9.28 -9.78
CA LEU A 21 -5.64 10.14 -10.52
C LEU A 21 -4.92 11.23 -11.33
N LEU A 22 -3.80 11.74 -10.79
CA LEU A 22 -2.96 12.73 -11.47
C LEU A 22 -2.10 12.16 -12.59
N ALA A 23 -1.73 10.88 -12.51
CA ALA A 23 -0.86 10.24 -13.50
C ALA A 23 -1.54 10.09 -14.87
N ALA A 24 -0.91 10.62 -15.93
CA ALA A 24 -1.46 10.61 -17.28
C ALA A 24 -1.53 9.21 -17.91
N ASP A 25 -0.64 8.31 -17.52
CA ASP A 25 -0.60 6.92 -18.02
C ASP A 25 -1.55 5.98 -17.24
N VAL A 26 -2.14 6.44 -16.13
CA VAL A 26 -3.19 5.73 -15.42
C VAL A 26 -4.51 6.07 -16.10
N GLN A 27 -5.14 5.04 -16.66
CA GLN A 27 -6.39 5.15 -17.41
C GLN A 27 -7.58 4.96 -16.49
N GLU A 28 -7.47 4.04 -15.53
CA GLU A 28 -8.55 3.65 -14.64
C GLU A 28 -7.99 3.25 -13.27
N VAL A 29 -8.73 3.58 -12.21
CA VAL A 29 -8.50 3.13 -10.84
C VAL A 29 -9.79 2.52 -10.30
N ILE A 30 -9.77 1.23 -9.98
CA ILE A 30 -10.84 0.60 -9.20
C ILE A 30 -10.41 0.54 -7.73
N ALA A 31 -11.11 1.29 -6.89
CA ALA A 31 -10.93 1.26 -5.45
C ALA A 31 -11.89 0.27 -4.80
N VAL A 32 -11.36 -0.81 -4.23
CA VAL A 32 -12.16 -1.84 -3.54
C VAL A 32 -12.06 -1.63 -2.03
N GLY A 33 -13.21 -1.58 -1.36
CA GLY A 33 -13.23 -1.50 0.10
C GLY A 33 -14.62 -1.45 0.72
N ARG A 34 -14.65 -1.42 2.04
CA ARG A 34 -15.87 -1.45 2.86
C ARG A 34 -16.51 -0.08 3.10
N THR A 35 -15.85 1.00 2.72
CA THR A 35 -16.27 2.36 3.05
C THR A 35 -16.21 3.22 1.80
N PRO A 36 -17.27 3.99 1.48
CA PRO A 36 -17.26 4.86 0.31
C PRO A 36 -16.19 5.95 0.45
N LEU A 37 -15.60 6.30 -0.69
CA LEU A 37 -14.75 7.48 -0.86
C LEU A 37 -15.65 8.67 -1.17
N THR A 38 -15.30 9.83 -0.61
CA THR A 38 -15.98 11.11 -0.89
C THR A 38 -15.51 11.77 -2.17
N GLN A 39 -14.42 11.27 -2.77
CA GLN A 39 -13.83 11.83 -3.98
C GLN A 39 -14.48 11.22 -5.22
N GLU A 40 -14.76 12.07 -6.19
CA GLU A 40 -15.20 11.68 -7.54
C GLU A 40 -14.13 12.06 -8.56
N HIS A 41 -13.94 11.22 -9.57
CA HIS A 41 -13.01 11.48 -10.67
C HIS A 41 -13.37 10.60 -11.86
N GLY A 42 -13.21 11.08 -13.09
CA GLY A 42 -13.55 10.32 -14.31
C GLY A 42 -12.75 9.03 -14.51
N LYS A 43 -11.60 8.90 -13.83
CA LYS A 43 -10.79 7.66 -13.80
C LYS A 43 -11.13 6.73 -12.64
N LEU A 44 -11.91 7.17 -11.66
CA LEU A 44 -12.13 6.46 -10.39
C LEU A 44 -13.47 5.74 -10.41
N HIS A 45 -13.42 4.42 -10.22
CA HIS A 45 -14.58 3.60 -9.92
C HIS A 45 -14.44 2.98 -8.53
N GLN A 46 -15.55 2.91 -7.80
CA GLN A 46 -15.57 2.39 -6.44
C GLN A 46 -16.36 1.10 -6.41
N VAL A 47 -15.79 0.06 -5.80
CA VAL A 47 -16.48 -1.21 -5.53
C VAL A 47 -16.61 -1.36 -4.02
N LEU A 48 -17.84 -1.19 -3.54
CA LEU A 48 -18.17 -1.40 -2.14
C LEU A 48 -18.36 -2.89 -1.88
N HIS A 49 -17.54 -3.42 -0.99
CA HIS A 49 -17.57 -4.83 -0.64
C HIS A 49 -17.34 -5.02 0.85
N GLY A 50 -18.31 -5.64 1.52
CA GLY A 50 -18.32 -5.78 2.98
C GLY A 50 -17.36 -6.83 3.50
N ASP A 51 -17.27 -7.97 2.80
CA ASP A 51 -16.48 -9.12 3.22
C ASP A 51 -15.14 -9.19 2.50
N MET A 52 -14.09 -8.64 3.12
CA MET A 52 -12.75 -8.61 2.54
C MET A 52 -12.02 -9.95 2.61
N LEU A 53 -12.68 -11.03 3.04
CA LEU A 53 -12.18 -12.41 3.04
C LEU A 53 -12.86 -13.30 2.01
N ASP A 54 -13.80 -12.75 1.22
CA ASP A 54 -14.41 -13.46 0.10
C ASP A 54 -14.50 -12.54 -1.12
N PHE A 55 -13.66 -12.76 -2.12
CA PHE A 55 -13.68 -12.00 -3.38
C PHE A 55 -14.37 -12.75 -4.53
N GLN A 56 -14.93 -13.94 -4.31
CA GLN A 56 -15.61 -14.69 -5.37
C GLN A 56 -16.71 -13.88 -6.07
N PRO A 57 -17.56 -13.10 -5.35
CA PRO A 57 -18.61 -12.30 -6.00
C PRO A 57 -18.06 -11.19 -6.90
N LEU A 58 -16.80 -10.81 -6.74
CA LEU A 58 -16.19 -9.69 -7.45
C LEU A 58 -15.27 -10.12 -8.59
N GLU A 59 -15.02 -11.41 -8.81
CA GLU A 59 -13.97 -11.85 -9.74
C GLU A 59 -14.09 -11.26 -11.15
N ASN A 60 -15.31 -11.09 -11.66
CA ASN A 60 -15.56 -10.47 -12.96
C ASN A 60 -15.13 -9.00 -13.02
N LEU A 61 -15.15 -8.30 -11.89
CA LEU A 61 -14.74 -6.89 -11.75
C LEU A 61 -13.25 -6.74 -11.43
N LEU A 62 -12.54 -7.83 -11.12
CA LEU A 62 -11.13 -7.81 -10.71
C LEU A 62 -10.18 -8.30 -11.81
N GLN A 63 -10.62 -8.36 -13.07
CA GLN A 63 -9.84 -8.84 -14.22
C GLN A 63 -9.31 -7.72 -15.12
N GLY A 64 -8.19 -8.00 -15.79
CA GLY A 64 -7.54 -7.11 -16.75
C GLY A 64 -6.83 -5.91 -16.13
N PHE A 65 -6.32 -6.06 -14.91
CA PHE A 65 -5.54 -5.03 -14.21
C PHE A 65 -4.04 -5.24 -14.37
N ASP A 66 -3.33 -4.16 -14.62
CA ASP A 66 -1.87 -4.16 -14.79
C ASP A 66 -1.15 -4.11 -13.43
N ALA A 67 -1.75 -3.45 -12.44
CA ALA A 67 -1.16 -3.27 -11.12
C ALA A 67 -2.21 -3.34 -10.01
N CYS A 68 -1.81 -3.88 -8.87
CA CYS A 68 -2.57 -3.79 -7.62
C CYS A 68 -1.74 -3.08 -6.56
N PHE A 69 -2.30 -2.02 -5.99
CA PHE A 69 -1.75 -1.29 -4.85
C PHE A 69 -2.51 -1.71 -3.59
N PHE A 70 -1.87 -2.54 -2.79
CA PHE A 70 -2.45 -3.09 -1.57
C PHE A 70 -2.00 -2.28 -0.36
N CYS A 71 -2.80 -1.28 0.00
CA CYS A 71 -2.55 -0.34 1.09
C CYS A 71 -3.42 -0.63 2.33
N LEU A 72 -4.03 -1.81 2.42
CA LEU A 72 -4.74 -2.23 3.62
C LEU A 72 -3.75 -2.60 4.72
N GLY A 73 -3.99 -2.06 5.91
CA GLY A 73 -3.21 -2.34 7.09
C GLY A 73 -3.90 -1.85 8.34
N VAL A 74 -3.62 -2.52 9.45
CA VAL A 74 -4.08 -2.13 10.79
C VAL A 74 -2.89 -1.89 11.69
N SER A 75 -3.06 -1.03 12.70
CA SER A 75 -2.05 -0.87 13.75
C SER A 75 -2.01 -2.15 14.59
N SER A 76 -0.81 -2.62 14.95
CA SER A 76 -0.63 -3.73 15.89
C SER A 76 -0.84 -3.33 17.35
N ALA A 77 -0.94 -2.02 17.64
CA ALA A 77 -1.14 -1.50 18.99
C ALA A 77 -2.41 -2.09 19.63
N GLY A 78 -2.23 -2.77 20.76
CA GLY A 78 -3.33 -3.42 21.49
C GLY A 78 -3.88 -4.69 20.83
N MET A 79 -3.21 -5.25 19.82
CA MET A 79 -3.62 -6.51 19.18
C MET A 79 -2.80 -7.69 19.67
N ASN A 80 -3.45 -8.85 19.79
CA ASN A 80 -2.76 -10.13 19.88
C ASN A 80 -2.34 -10.64 18.49
N GLU A 81 -1.44 -11.63 18.48
CA GLU A 81 -0.87 -12.19 17.26
C GLU A 81 -1.91 -12.80 16.32
N THR A 82 -2.86 -13.57 16.86
CA THR A 82 -3.90 -14.25 16.08
C THR A 82 -4.76 -13.25 15.30
N LYS A 83 -5.27 -12.22 16.00
CA LYS A 83 -6.10 -11.19 15.36
C LYS A 83 -5.31 -10.36 14.36
N TYR A 84 -4.05 -10.05 14.68
CA TYR A 84 -3.18 -9.30 13.77
C TYR A 84 -2.85 -10.11 12.51
N THR A 85 -2.59 -11.40 12.67
CA THR A 85 -2.37 -12.36 11.57
C THR A 85 -3.59 -12.43 10.67
N HIS A 86 -4.78 -12.56 11.24
CA HIS A 86 -6.01 -12.63 10.45
C HIS A 86 -6.24 -11.38 9.58
N LEU A 87 -6.01 -10.20 10.15
CA LEU A 87 -6.22 -8.92 9.45
C LEU A 87 -5.08 -8.54 8.49
N THR A 88 -3.90 -9.14 8.64
CA THR A 88 -2.69 -8.76 7.88
C THR A 88 -2.24 -9.85 6.92
N TYR A 89 -2.16 -11.10 7.37
CA TYR A 89 -1.74 -12.24 6.57
C TYR A 89 -2.89 -12.85 5.79
N ASP A 90 -3.94 -13.32 6.48
CA ASP A 90 -5.04 -14.06 5.83
C ASP A 90 -5.75 -13.19 4.79
N LEU A 91 -6.18 -11.99 5.19
CA LEU A 91 -6.86 -11.03 4.31
C LEU A 91 -6.01 -10.70 3.07
N THR A 92 -4.72 -10.42 3.27
CA THR A 92 -3.82 -10.09 2.16
C THR A 92 -3.67 -11.26 1.21
N LEU A 93 -3.50 -12.49 1.70
CA LEU A 93 -3.31 -13.65 0.83
C LEU A 93 -4.58 -14.09 0.12
N VAL A 94 -5.76 -13.93 0.73
CA VAL A 94 -7.03 -14.18 0.04
C VAL A 94 -7.19 -13.24 -1.15
N ALA A 95 -6.92 -11.94 -0.96
CA ALA A 95 -6.95 -10.97 -2.04
C ALA A 95 -5.89 -11.26 -3.11
N ALA A 96 -4.62 -11.42 -2.69
CA ALA A 96 -3.51 -11.60 -3.59
C ALA A 96 -3.61 -12.92 -4.39
N SER A 97 -4.03 -14.02 -3.78
CA SER A 97 -4.18 -15.30 -4.49
C SER A 97 -5.30 -15.24 -5.52
N THR A 98 -6.41 -14.58 -5.19
CA THR A 98 -7.49 -14.31 -6.15
C THR A 98 -6.97 -13.50 -7.34
N LEU A 99 -6.23 -12.43 -7.07
CA LEU A 99 -5.71 -11.55 -8.11
C LEU A 99 -4.62 -12.19 -8.96
N ALA A 100 -3.74 -13.03 -8.38
CA ALA A 100 -2.70 -13.74 -9.11
C ALA A 100 -3.30 -14.71 -10.13
N ARG A 101 -4.40 -15.39 -9.77
CA ARG A 101 -5.14 -16.25 -10.69
C ARG A 101 -5.80 -15.47 -11.82
N LEU A 102 -6.43 -14.34 -11.49
CA LEU A 102 -7.19 -13.54 -12.47
C LEU A 102 -6.29 -12.66 -13.36
N ASN A 103 -5.11 -12.27 -12.87
CA ASN A 103 -4.21 -11.32 -13.53
C ASN A 103 -2.74 -11.75 -13.38
N PRO A 104 -2.29 -12.83 -14.03
CA PRO A 104 -0.92 -13.31 -13.88
C PRO A 104 0.15 -12.30 -14.34
N GLN A 105 -0.21 -11.34 -15.21
CA GLN A 105 0.68 -10.27 -15.67
C GLN A 105 0.72 -9.04 -14.76
N MET A 106 -0.02 -9.06 -13.64
CA MET A 106 -0.13 -7.94 -12.72
C MET A 106 1.18 -7.74 -11.92
N THR A 107 1.52 -6.48 -11.69
CA THR A 107 2.47 -6.10 -10.63
C THR A 107 1.72 -5.87 -9.31
N PHE A 108 2.02 -6.65 -8.29
CA PHE A 108 1.40 -6.53 -6.97
C PHE A 108 2.31 -5.76 -6.01
N ILE A 109 1.85 -4.64 -5.49
CA ILE A 109 2.62 -3.82 -4.54
C ILE A 109 1.95 -3.83 -3.18
N TYR A 110 2.66 -4.32 -2.17
CA TYR A 110 2.20 -4.39 -0.79
C TYR A 110 2.91 -3.35 0.08
N VAL A 111 2.15 -2.60 0.88
CA VAL A 111 2.70 -1.66 1.86
C VAL A 111 2.81 -2.32 3.23
N SER A 112 4.03 -2.66 3.65
CA SER A 112 4.32 -3.23 4.95
C SER A 112 4.75 -2.14 5.95
N GLY A 113 6.06 -1.96 6.15
CA GLY A 113 6.65 -0.96 7.03
C GLY A 113 8.11 -1.28 7.38
N ALA A 114 8.91 -0.25 7.63
CA ALA A 114 10.29 -0.40 8.06
C ALA A 114 10.38 -1.23 9.36
N GLY A 115 11.36 -2.13 9.42
CA GLY A 115 11.54 -3.06 10.53
C GLY A 115 10.70 -4.35 10.42
N THR A 116 10.05 -4.59 9.28
CA THR A 116 9.46 -5.89 8.95
C THR A 116 10.55 -6.96 8.93
N ASP A 117 10.25 -8.14 9.49
CA ASP A 117 11.24 -9.19 9.73
C ASP A 117 11.04 -10.37 8.78
N SER A 118 11.79 -10.39 7.68
CA SER A 118 11.75 -11.48 6.70
C SER A 118 12.22 -12.83 7.24
N SER A 119 12.95 -12.87 8.37
CA SER A 119 13.36 -14.14 8.98
C SER A 119 12.23 -14.86 9.69
N GLU A 120 11.14 -14.14 10.01
CA GLU A 120 10.00 -14.63 10.79
C GLU A 120 10.38 -15.14 12.20
N ALA A 121 11.59 -14.87 12.69
CA ALA A 121 12.13 -15.42 13.94
C ALA A 121 12.39 -14.36 15.03
N GLY A 122 12.21 -13.08 14.72
CA GLY A 122 12.44 -11.98 15.63
C GLY A 122 11.44 -11.91 16.78
N LYS A 123 11.70 -11.06 17.78
CA LYS A 123 10.85 -10.97 19.00
C LYS A 123 9.54 -10.20 18.77
N SER A 124 9.49 -9.33 17.77
CA SER A 124 8.34 -8.47 17.50
C SER A 124 7.29 -9.18 16.64
N MET A 125 6.12 -9.45 17.24
CA MET A 125 5.01 -10.14 16.57
C MET A 125 4.60 -9.49 15.24
N TRP A 126 4.40 -8.17 15.23
CA TRP A 126 3.90 -7.51 14.03
C TRP A 126 4.89 -7.60 12.88
N ALA A 127 6.19 -7.56 13.20
CA ALA A 127 7.27 -7.62 12.22
C ALA A 127 7.37 -9.02 11.60
N ARG A 128 7.26 -10.08 12.43
CA ARG A 128 7.18 -11.47 11.95
C ARG A 128 5.97 -11.70 11.07
N VAL A 129 4.78 -11.27 11.50
CA VAL A 129 3.54 -11.47 10.73
C VAL A 129 3.62 -10.77 9.37
N LYS A 130 4.08 -9.52 9.32
CA LYS A 130 4.31 -8.83 8.03
C LYS A 130 5.38 -9.52 7.19
N GLY A 131 6.48 -9.98 7.80
CA GLY A 131 7.53 -10.70 7.08
C GLY A 131 7.03 -12.00 6.47
N LYS A 132 6.21 -12.75 7.21
CA LYS A 132 5.51 -13.92 6.71
C LYS A 132 4.58 -13.59 5.53
N THR A 133 3.83 -12.49 5.62
CA THR A 133 2.98 -12.00 4.52
C THR A 133 3.81 -11.68 3.28
N GLU A 134 4.89 -10.92 3.44
CA GLU A 134 5.83 -10.58 2.36
C GLU A 134 6.42 -11.83 1.69
N ASN A 135 6.91 -12.78 2.49
CA ASN A 135 7.50 -14.03 2.00
C ASN A 135 6.49 -14.89 1.24
N ALA A 136 5.22 -14.89 1.66
CA ALA A 136 4.16 -15.60 0.97
C ALA A 136 3.76 -14.91 -0.35
N LEU A 137 3.67 -13.57 -0.36
CA LEU A 137 3.38 -12.80 -1.57
C LEU A 137 4.44 -13.02 -2.66
N LEU A 138 5.72 -13.07 -2.31
CA LEU A 138 6.82 -13.34 -3.25
C LEU A 138 6.73 -14.70 -3.95
N ARG A 139 5.96 -15.65 -3.41
CA ARG A 139 5.76 -16.99 -3.99
C ARG A 139 4.57 -17.06 -4.95
N LEU A 140 3.74 -16.01 -5.01
CA LEU A 140 2.59 -15.97 -5.90
C LEU A 140 3.02 -15.69 -7.34
N PRO A 141 2.32 -16.25 -8.35
CA PRO A 141 2.70 -16.18 -9.76
C PRO A 141 2.31 -14.84 -10.41
N PHE A 142 2.63 -13.72 -9.78
CA PHE A 142 2.54 -12.40 -10.37
C PHE A 142 3.73 -12.14 -11.31
N LYS A 143 3.58 -11.23 -12.26
CA LYS A 143 4.69 -10.70 -13.06
C LYS A 143 5.79 -10.13 -12.18
N ALA A 144 5.40 -9.37 -11.16
CA ALA A 144 6.30 -8.81 -10.17
C ALA A 144 5.57 -8.55 -8.84
N VAL A 145 6.32 -8.63 -7.75
CA VAL A 145 5.85 -8.28 -6.40
C VAL A 145 6.84 -7.31 -5.78
N TYR A 146 6.33 -6.18 -5.27
CA TYR A 146 7.14 -5.20 -4.56
C TYR A 146 6.59 -4.96 -3.14
N LEU A 147 7.48 -4.96 -2.16
CA LEU A 147 7.19 -4.92 -0.74
C LEU A 147 7.73 -3.61 -0.17
N PHE A 148 6.87 -2.61 -0.04
CA PHE A 148 7.25 -1.27 0.36
C PHE A 148 7.34 -1.18 1.88
N ARG A 149 8.53 -0.86 2.39
CA ARG A 149 8.83 -0.72 3.82
C ARG A 149 9.13 0.74 4.19
N PRO A 150 8.13 1.63 4.14
CA PRO A 150 8.33 3.00 4.59
C PRO A 150 8.57 3.05 6.09
N GLY A 151 9.47 3.92 6.54
CA GLY A 151 9.60 4.30 7.94
C GLY A 151 8.52 5.31 8.33
N VAL A 152 8.91 6.55 8.63
CA VAL A 152 7.96 7.61 8.95
C VAL A 152 7.32 8.16 7.67
N ILE A 153 5.99 8.20 7.64
CA ILE A 153 5.21 8.71 6.51
C ILE A 153 4.55 10.03 6.91
N GLN A 154 4.96 11.13 6.29
CA GLN A 154 4.30 12.42 6.44
C GLN A 154 3.02 12.47 5.59
N PRO A 155 1.83 12.65 6.20
CA PRO A 155 0.62 12.94 5.44
C PRO A 155 0.71 14.34 4.82
N LEU A 156 0.41 14.45 3.53
CA LEU A 156 0.29 15.72 2.80
C LEU A 156 -1.08 15.83 2.13
N HIS A 157 -1.40 16.99 1.58
CA HIS A 157 -2.61 17.22 0.76
C HIS A 157 -3.93 16.89 1.47
N GLY A 158 -3.99 17.15 2.77
CA GLY A 158 -5.19 16.89 3.57
C GLY A 158 -5.44 15.42 3.91
N VAL A 159 -4.50 14.52 3.60
CA VAL A 159 -4.58 13.10 3.97
C VAL A 159 -4.67 12.93 5.49
N ARG A 160 -5.59 12.07 5.94
CA ARG A 160 -5.78 11.76 7.38
C ARG A 160 -5.68 10.27 7.66
N SER A 161 -5.02 9.93 8.77
CA SER A 161 -5.03 8.55 9.29
C SER A 161 -6.37 8.21 9.92
N LYS A 162 -6.81 6.95 9.85
CA LYS A 162 -8.01 6.47 10.56
C LYS A 162 -7.75 6.17 12.04
N THR A 163 -6.49 6.11 12.47
CA THR A 163 -6.13 5.83 13.86
C THR A 163 -6.00 7.15 14.63
N PRO A 164 -6.81 7.39 15.69
CA PRO A 164 -6.81 8.65 16.42
C PRO A 164 -5.43 9.06 16.95
N LEU A 165 -4.67 8.10 17.50
CA LEU A 165 -3.32 8.34 18.00
C LEU A 165 -2.38 8.89 16.92
N TYR A 166 -2.47 8.37 15.69
CA TYR A 166 -1.67 8.88 14.57
C TYR A 166 -2.14 10.26 14.12
N GLN A 167 -3.44 10.56 14.16
CA GLN A 167 -3.93 11.90 13.85
C GLN A 167 -3.34 12.94 14.81
N THR A 168 -3.35 12.66 16.11
CA THR A 168 -2.77 13.54 17.13
C THR A 168 -1.25 13.66 17.00
N PHE A 169 -0.56 12.56 16.72
CA PHE A 169 0.89 12.57 16.49
C PHE A 169 1.26 13.47 15.29
N TYR A 170 0.59 13.31 14.15
CA TYR A 170 0.90 14.06 12.94
C TYR A 170 0.42 15.51 12.97
N SER A 171 -0.66 15.84 13.69
CA SER A 171 -1.12 17.23 13.83
C SER A 171 -0.15 18.07 14.65
N VAL A 172 0.52 17.47 15.65
CA VAL A 172 1.50 18.15 16.51
C VAL A 172 2.89 18.19 15.86
N LEU A 173 3.34 17.09 15.27
CA LEU A 173 4.72 16.99 14.74
C LEU A 173 4.85 17.37 13.26
N GLY A 174 3.76 17.72 12.56
CA GLY A 174 3.76 18.05 11.13
C GLY A 174 4.84 19.06 10.70
N PRO A 175 4.96 20.23 11.35
CA PRO A 175 5.99 21.22 11.02
C PRO A 175 7.43 20.71 11.22
N LEU A 176 7.66 19.94 12.29
CA LEU A 176 8.97 19.33 12.56
C LEU A 176 9.31 18.26 11.53
N LEU A 177 8.34 17.42 11.14
CA LEU A 177 8.52 16.41 10.10
C LEU A 177 8.83 17.04 8.74
N SER A 178 8.19 18.17 8.39
CA SER A 178 8.53 18.94 7.18
C SER A 178 9.98 19.43 7.20
N PHE A 179 10.44 19.90 8.36
CA PHE A 179 11.82 20.36 8.55
C PHE A 179 12.82 19.20 8.46
N VAL A 180 12.55 18.07 9.13
CA VAL A 180 13.37 16.86 9.05
C VAL A 180 13.43 16.32 7.63
N ARG A 181 12.32 16.30 6.89
CA ARG A 181 12.30 15.89 5.48
C ARG A 181 13.18 16.80 4.61
N ARG A 182 13.24 18.10 4.91
CA ARG A 182 14.07 19.06 4.17
C ARG A 182 15.57 18.89 4.43
N ILE A 183 15.95 18.47 5.64
CA ILE A 183 17.36 18.33 6.06
C ILE A 183 17.89 16.90 5.87
N LYS A 184 17.04 15.89 6.09
CA LYS A 184 17.35 14.46 5.93
C LYS A 184 16.21 13.77 5.17
N PRO A 185 16.10 13.98 3.84
CA PRO A 185 15.02 13.40 3.03
C PRO A 185 14.97 11.86 3.08
N GLY A 186 16.10 11.20 3.37
CA GLY A 186 16.15 9.76 3.58
C GLY A 186 15.40 9.23 4.80
N TRP A 187 14.99 10.09 5.75
CA TRP A 187 14.42 9.69 7.03
C TRP A 187 12.89 9.79 7.11
N VAL A 188 12.27 10.57 6.22
CA VAL A 188 10.81 10.71 6.15
C VAL A 188 10.36 10.70 4.69
N VAL A 189 9.43 9.79 4.36
CA VAL A 189 8.72 9.81 3.07
C VAL A 189 7.38 10.51 3.25
N SER A 190 6.81 11.10 2.21
CA SER A 190 5.42 11.58 2.25
C SER A 190 4.47 10.60 1.58
N THR A 191 3.17 10.76 1.82
CA THR A 191 2.13 10.00 1.11
C THR A 191 2.17 10.22 -0.41
N GLU A 192 2.57 11.41 -0.87
CA GLU A 192 2.88 11.70 -2.27
C GLU A 192 4.09 10.90 -2.77
N THR A 193 5.21 10.92 -2.03
CA THR A 193 6.43 10.19 -2.39
C THR A 193 6.16 8.70 -2.52
N VAL A 194 5.42 8.11 -1.56
CA VAL A 194 5.03 6.69 -1.63
C VAL A 194 4.18 6.42 -2.87
N GLY A 195 3.16 7.24 -3.15
CA GLY A 195 2.31 7.08 -4.33
C GLY A 195 3.08 7.12 -5.65
N ARG A 196 4.00 8.08 -5.80
CA ARG A 196 4.84 8.19 -7.01
C ARG A 196 5.78 7.01 -7.17
N ALA A 197 6.41 6.59 -6.08
CA ALA A 197 7.30 5.44 -6.09
C ALA A 197 6.57 4.14 -6.47
N MET A 198 5.35 3.94 -5.96
CA MET A 198 4.52 2.78 -6.31
C MET A 198 4.14 2.79 -7.81
N LEU A 199 3.79 3.94 -8.36
CA LEU A 199 3.53 4.09 -9.81
C LEU A 199 4.78 3.78 -10.63
N GLN A 200 5.95 4.27 -10.22
CA GLN A 200 7.20 3.99 -10.92
C GLN A 200 7.58 2.51 -10.87
N ALA A 201 7.47 1.88 -9.69
CA ALA A 201 7.71 0.46 -9.54
C ALA A 201 6.73 -0.40 -10.37
N ALA A 202 5.46 0.01 -10.48
CA ALA A 202 4.49 -0.70 -11.30
C ALA A 202 4.79 -0.63 -12.81
N SER A 203 5.18 0.55 -13.30
CA SER A 203 5.42 0.78 -14.73
C SER A 203 6.79 0.27 -15.19
N HIS A 204 7.84 0.47 -14.38
CA HIS A 204 9.24 0.26 -14.79
C HIS A 204 9.99 -0.76 -13.92
N GLY A 205 9.37 -1.23 -12.85
CA GLY A 205 10.00 -2.10 -11.87
C GLY A 205 10.84 -1.34 -10.84
N ALA A 206 11.31 -2.08 -9.85
CA ALA A 206 12.30 -1.65 -8.87
C ALA A 206 13.53 -2.56 -8.92
N SER A 207 14.65 -2.08 -8.39
CA SER A 207 15.92 -2.83 -8.37
C SER A 207 15.85 -4.13 -7.57
N GLN A 208 15.00 -4.17 -6.53
CA GLN A 208 14.78 -5.33 -5.67
C GLN A 208 13.30 -5.47 -5.29
N PRO A 209 12.82 -6.68 -4.96
CA PRO A 209 11.45 -6.87 -4.50
C PRO A 209 11.14 -6.13 -3.20
N VAL A 210 12.09 -6.07 -2.25
CA VAL A 210 11.94 -5.30 -1.01
C VAL A 210 12.38 -3.86 -1.26
N VAL A 211 11.44 -2.93 -1.12
CA VAL A 211 11.64 -1.51 -1.40
C VAL A 211 11.72 -0.74 -0.10
N GLU A 212 12.95 -0.61 0.41
CA GLU A 212 13.26 0.15 1.61
C GLU A 212 13.18 1.66 1.35
N GLN A 213 13.16 2.44 2.41
CA GLN A 213 12.90 3.88 2.37
C GLN A 213 13.79 4.69 1.39
N ALA A 214 15.07 4.37 1.28
CA ALA A 214 15.97 5.04 0.34
C ALA A 214 15.55 4.80 -1.12
N GLU A 215 15.12 3.57 -1.44
CA GLU A 215 14.65 3.20 -2.77
C GLU A 215 13.29 3.83 -3.07
N ILE A 216 12.40 3.93 -2.08
CA ILE A 216 11.13 4.67 -2.22
C ILE A 216 11.41 6.12 -2.66
N ASN A 217 12.37 6.80 -2.02
CA ASN A 217 12.75 8.16 -2.40
C ASN A 217 13.35 8.23 -3.80
N ARG A 218 14.21 7.26 -4.15
CA ARG A 218 14.84 7.17 -5.47
C ARG A 218 13.78 7.04 -6.56
N LEU A 219 12.92 6.02 -6.47
CA LEU A 219 11.82 5.78 -7.40
C LEU A 219 10.90 7.01 -7.52
N ALA A 220 10.55 7.66 -6.41
CA ALA A 220 9.71 8.86 -6.46
C ALA A 220 10.36 10.07 -7.16
N SER A 221 11.69 10.13 -7.19
CA SER A 221 12.47 11.21 -7.80
C SER A 221 12.72 11.02 -9.29
N GLU A 222 12.62 9.78 -9.77
CA GLU A 222 12.68 9.45 -11.19
C GLU A 222 11.43 10.04 -11.87
N ARG A 223 11.57 11.26 -12.38
CA ARG A 223 10.52 11.91 -13.16
C ARG A 223 10.35 11.19 -14.50
N ARG A 224 9.10 11.13 -14.94
CA ARG A 224 8.75 10.90 -16.34
C ARG A 224 9.07 12.13 -17.17
#